data_AF-A0A7J8UU82-F1
#
_entry.id   AF-A0A7J8UU82-F1
#
_cell.length_a   1.000
_cell.length_b   1.000
_cell.length_c   1.000
_cell.angle_alpha   90.00
_cell.angle_beta   90.00
_cell.angle_gamma   90.00
#
_symmetry.space_group_name_H-M   'P 1'
#
loop_
_entity.id
_entity.type
_entity.pdbx_description
1 polymer ?
#
loop_
_entity_poly.entity_id
_entity_poly.type
_entity_poly.pdbx_seq_one_letter_code
_entity_poly.pdbx_strand_id
1 'polypeptide(L)'
;MIHNIILERFEKELPGIDIFVCTADPLIEPPSMVVNTVLSVMAYDYPPEKLSIYLSDDGGSDLTFYAMLEAANFSKTWLPFCKKFRVEPTSPEAYFRTASEPLNDADNWLSVKVILIFV
;
A
#
# COMPACT_ATOMS: atom_id res chain seq x y z
N MET A 1 -18.90 13.72 6.58
CA MET A 1 -20.14 13.93 5.80
C MET A 1 -19.89 14.79 4.55
N ILE A 2 -19.14 15.89 4.64
CA ILE A 2 -18.83 16.76 3.47
C ILE A 2 -17.86 16.09 2.47
N HIS A 3 -16.89 15.29 2.96
CA HIS A 3 -15.88 14.64 2.10
C HIS A 3 -16.49 13.66 1.08
N ASN A 4 -17.50 12.90 1.48
CA ASN A 4 -18.18 11.94 0.58
C ASN A 4 -19.01 12.64 -0.51
N ILE A 5 -19.55 13.82 -0.25
CA ILE A 5 -20.39 14.55 -1.21
C ILE A 5 -19.56 15.12 -2.37
N ILE A 6 -18.30 15.49 -2.11
CA ILE A 6 -17.39 15.98 -3.16
C ILE A 6 -16.92 14.81 -4.04
N LEU A 7 -16.56 13.67 -3.44
CA LEU A 7 -16.14 12.49 -4.20
C LEU A 7 -17.28 11.96 -5.09
N GLU A 8 -18.51 11.83 -4.58
CA GLU A 8 -19.67 11.41 -5.38
C GLU A 8 -20.01 12.38 -6.53
N ARG A 9 -19.75 13.68 -6.37
CA ARG A 9 -20.02 14.68 -7.44
C ARG A 9 -18.97 14.68 -8.54
N PHE A 10 -17.73 14.32 -8.22
CA PHE A 10 -16.56 14.47 -9.09
C PHE A 10 -15.90 13.13 -9.49
N GLU A 11 -16.43 11.97 -9.12
CA GLU A 11 -15.88 10.65 -9.54
C GLU A 11 -15.58 10.60 -11.05
N LYS A 12 -16.46 11.20 -11.88
CA LYS A 12 -16.28 11.32 -13.33
C LYS A 12 -15.23 12.35 -13.78
N GLU A 13 -14.82 13.28 -12.93
CA GLU A 13 -13.92 14.40 -13.23
C GLU A 13 -12.53 14.31 -12.56
N LEU A 14 -12.29 13.29 -11.73
CA LEU A 14 -10.96 13.09 -11.14
C LEU A 14 -9.88 12.95 -12.25
N PRO A 15 -8.74 13.67 -12.19
CA PRO A 15 -7.68 13.57 -13.18
C PRO A 15 -6.92 12.23 -13.08
N GLY A 16 -6.08 11.92 -14.06
CA GLY A 16 -5.06 10.89 -13.87
C GLY A 16 -3.99 11.39 -12.89
N ILE A 17 -3.51 10.52 -12.00
CA ILE A 17 -2.42 10.79 -11.07
C ILE A 17 -1.32 9.77 -11.31
N ASP A 18 -0.12 10.28 -11.59
CA ASP A 18 1.12 9.50 -11.63
C ASP A 18 1.91 9.78 -10.34
N ILE A 19 2.23 8.73 -9.59
CA ILE A 19 3.05 8.80 -8.37
C ILE A 19 4.40 8.15 -8.68
N PHE A 20 5.47 8.92 -8.49
CA PHE A 20 6.83 8.41 -8.57
C PHE A 20 7.38 8.22 -7.15
N VAL A 21 7.74 6.98 -6.83
CA VAL A 21 8.54 6.63 -5.67
C VAL A 21 9.97 6.45 -6.16
N CYS A 22 10.92 7.15 -5.56
CA CYS A 22 12.32 7.05 -5.94
C CYS A 22 13.13 6.54 -4.75
N THR A 23 14.09 5.66 -5.01
CA THR A 23 15.07 5.18 -4.03
C THR A 23 16.43 5.07 -4.69
N ALA A 24 17.50 5.22 -3.90
CA ALA A 24 18.87 5.25 -4.42
C ALA A 24 19.85 4.38 -3.63
N ASP A 25 19.64 4.19 -2.33
CA ASP A 25 20.57 3.43 -1.48
C ASP A 25 19.79 2.45 -0.59
N PRO A 26 19.87 1.13 -0.83
CA PRO A 26 19.11 0.14 -0.06
C PRO A 26 19.56 0.01 1.40
N LEU A 27 20.69 0.58 1.81
CA LEU A 27 21.11 0.63 3.21
C LEU A 27 20.47 1.80 3.95
N ILE A 28 20.35 2.96 3.29
CA ILE A 28 19.71 4.15 3.86
C ILE A 28 18.18 4.06 3.74
N GLU A 29 17.69 3.47 2.65
CA GLU A 29 16.29 3.28 2.30
C GLU A 29 16.01 1.78 2.15
N PRO A 30 15.84 1.03 3.26
CA PRO A 30 15.67 -0.42 3.19
C PRO A 30 14.51 -0.83 2.28
N PRO A 31 14.63 -1.95 1.54
CA PRO A 31 13.55 -2.43 0.67
C PRO A 31 12.19 -2.54 1.36
N SER A 32 12.15 -2.94 2.64
CA SER A 32 10.91 -3.01 3.42
C SER A 32 10.23 -1.65 3.57
N MET A 33 10.99 -0.56 3.73
CA MET A 33 10.45 0.79 3.78
C MET A 33 9.86 1.20 2.43
N VAL A 34 10.57 0.90 1.33
CA VAL A 34 10.11 1.17 -0.04
C VAL A 34 8.82 0.42 -0.32
N VAL A 35 8.75 -0.86 0.04
CA VAL A 35 7.53 -1.69 -0.09
C VAL A 35 6.36 -1.11 0.69
N ASN A 36 6.59 -0.69 1.94
CA ASN A 36 5.55 -0.07 2.76
C ASN A 36 5.00 1.21 2.12
N THR A 37 5.87 2.03 1.55
CA THR A 37 5.48 3.24 0.81
C THR A 37 4.66 2.89 -0.43
N VAL A 38 5.14 1.97 -1.27
CA VAL A 38 4.44 1.58 -2.51
C VAL A 38 3.06 0.98 -2.20
N LEU A 39 2.96 0.06 -1.24
CA LEU A 39 1.68 -0.53 -0.84
C LEU A 39 0.72 0.49 -0.23
N SER A 40 1.24 1.48 0.51
CA SER A 40 0.44 2.57 1.06
C SER A 40 -0.19 3.42 -0.03
N VAL A 41 0.58 3.80 -1.06
CA VAL A 41 0.05 4.61 -2.17
C VAL A 41 -0.87 3.80 -3.09
N MET A 42 -0.61 2.50 -3.29
CA MET A 42 -1.52 1.60 -4.02
C MET A 42 -2.88 1.44 -3.33
N ALA A 43 -2.94 1.62 -2.01
CA ALA A 43 -4.15 1.49 -1.20
C ALA A 43 -4.94 2.81 -1.05
N TYR A 44 -4.56 3.88 -1.77
CA TYR A 44 -5.31 5.13 -1.74
C TYR A 44 -6.75 4.95 -2.25
N ASP A 45 -7.67 5.71 -1.66
CA ASP A 45 -9.08 5.75 -2.09
C ASP A 45 -9.20 6.61 -3.37
N TYR A 46 -8.74 6.04 -4.49
CA TYR A 46 -8.76 6.65 -5.81
C TYR A 46 -9.16 5.63 -6.88
N PRO A 47 -9.81 6.05 -8.00
CA PRO A 47 -10.11 5.14 -9.10
C PRO A 47 -8.83 4.46 -9.64
N PRO A 48 -8.72 3.12 -9.63
CA PRO A 48 -7.50 2.41 -10.02
C PRO A 48 -7.06 2.70 -11.46
N GLU A 49 -8.00 2.93 -12.36
CA GLU A 49 -7.72 3.28 -13.76
C GLU A 49 -7.16 4.70 -13.93
N LYS A 50 -7.18 5.52 -12.87
CA LYS A 50 -6.64 6.87 -12.84
C LYS A 50 -5.41 7.01 -11.93
N LEU A 51 -4.97 5.95 -11.28
CA LEU A 51 -3.81 5.95 -10.40
C LEU A 51 -2.71 5.07 -10.99
N SER A 52 -1.60 5.68 -11.37
CA SER A 52 -0.40 4.97 -11.83
C SER A 52 0.75 5.21 -10.87
N ILE A 53 1.46 4.16 -10.51
CA ILE A 53 2.55 4.21 -9.52
C ILE A 53 3.80 3.63 -10.17
N TYR A 54 4.90 4.38 -10.07
CA TYR A 54 6.18 4.05 -10.64
C TYR A 54 7.23 4.04 -9.54
N LEU A 55 8.07 3.01 -9.52
CA LEU A 55 9.25 2.96 -8.66
C LEU A 55 10.50 3.16 -9.53
N SER A 56 11.29 4.18 -9.21
CA SER A 56 12.65 4.36 -9.75
C SER A 56 13.65 3.92 -8.70
N ASP A 57 14.45 2.91 -9.00
CA ASP A 57 15.55 2.46 -8.15
C ASP A 57 16.88 2.82 -8.82
N ASP A 58 17.45 3.95 -8.40
CA ASP A 58 18.73 4.45 -8.89
C ASP A 58 19.90 3.64 -8.31
N GLY A 59 19.67 2.90 -7.22
CA GLY A 59 20.65 2.00 -6.61
C GLY A 59 20.79 0.67 -7.33
N GLY A 60 19.83 0.32 -8.19
CA GLY A 60 19.83 -0.94 -8.94
C GLY A 60 19.91 -2.17 -8.03
N SER A 61 19.21 -2.14 -6.90
CA SER A 61 19.32 -3.12 -5.83
C SER A 61 18.51 -4.38 -6.15
N ASP A 62 19.20 -5.52 -6.27
CA ASP A 62 18.53 -6.83 -6.40
C ASP A 62 17.56 -7.08 -5.23
N LEU A 63 17.91 -6.63 -4.02
CA LEU A 63 17.05 -6.77 -2.85
C LEU A 63 15.76 -5.95 -2.99
N THR A 64 15.84 -4.73 -3.50
CA THR A 64 14.66 -3.90 -3.78
C THR A 64 13.79 -4.55 -4.84
N PHE A 65 14.39 -5.12 -5.89
CA PHE A 65 13.67 -5.84 -6.92
C PHE A 65 12.88 -7.05 -6.37
N TYR A 66 13.53 -7.93 -5.61
CA TYR A 66 12.85 -9.10 -5.04
C TYR A 66 11.80 -8.71 -3.97
N ALA A 67 12.08 -7.70 -3.15
CA ALA A 67 11.09 -7.19 -2.19
C ALA A 67 9.84 -6.66 -2.91
N MET A 68 10.02 -5.95 -4.03
CA MET A 68 8.90 -5.47 -4.84
C MET A 68 8.14 -6.59 -5.56
N LEU A 69 8.81 -7.67 -5.95
CA LEU A 69 8.14 -8.86 -6.47
C LEU A 69 7.22 -9.50 -5.42
N GLU A 70 7.70 -9.62 -4.18
CA GLU A 70 6.87 -10.13 -3.07
C GLU A 70 5.76 -9.14 -2.70
N ALA A 71 6.04 -7.83 -2.69
CA ALA A 71 5.02 -6.80 -2.49
C ALA A 71 3.91 -6.86 -3.55
N ALA A 72 4.25 -7.12 -4.81
CA ALA A 72 3.26 -7.29 -5.87
C ALA A 72 2.33 -8.49 -5.60
N ASN A 73 2.85 -9.59 -5.07
CA ASN A 73 2.03 -10.72 -4.64
C ASN A 73 1.18 -10.39 -3.41
N PHE A 74 1.77 -9.75 -2.40
CA PHE A 74 1.08 -9.36 -1.18
C PHE A 74 -0.02 -8.32 -1.41
N SER A 75 0.15 -7.43 -2.38
CA SER A 75 -0.85 -6.41 -2.75
C SER A 75 -2.23 -7.01 -3.04
N LYS A 76 -2.28 -8.23 -3.60
CA LYS A 76 -3.52 -8.96 -3.90
C LYS A 76 -4.33 -9.29 -2.64
N THR A 77 -3.67 -9.36 -1.49
CA THR A 77 -4.28 -9.57 -0.18
C THR A 77 -4.45 -8.25 0.57
N TRP A 78 -3.43 -7.38 0.54
CA TRP A 78 -3.42 -6.11 1.27
C TRP A 78 -4.48 -5.12 0.77
N LEU A 79 -4.59 -4.89 -0.54
CA LEU A 79 -5.49 -3.86 -1.07
C LEU A 79 -6.98 -4.17 -0.81
N PRO A 80 -7.46 -5.42 -1.01
CA PRO A 80 -8.82 -5.77 -0.61
C PRO A 80 -9.05 -5.68 0.90
N PHE A 81 -8.04 -6.02 1.70
CA PHE A 81 -8.09 -5.88 3.16
C PHE A 81 -8.24 -4.40 3.56
N CYS A 82 -7.42 -3.49 3.00
CA CYS A 82 -7.54 -2.05 3.22
C CYS A 82 -8.94 -1.54 2.92
N LYS A 83 -9.50 -1.93 1.77
CA LYS A 83 -10.84 -1.51 1.37
C LYS A 83 -11.94 -2.07 2.28
N LYS A 84 -11.85 -3.35 2.67
CA LYS A 84 -12.84 -4.00 3.54
C LYS A 84 -12.86 -3.37 4.94
N PHE A 85 -11.69 -3.12 5.52
CA PHE A 85 -11.57 -2.66 6.91
C PHE A 85 -11.35 -1.15 7.06
N ARG A 86 -11.31 -0.40 5.95
CA ARG A 86 -11.00 1.04 5.92
C ARG A 86 -9.73 1.35 6.73
N VAL A 87 -8.67 0.62 6.39
CA VAL A 87 -7.39 0.66 7.09
C VAL A 87 -6.81 2.07 7.04
N GLU A 88 -6.48 2.61 8.21
CA GLU A 88 -5.78 3.88 8.37
C GLU A 88 -4.76 3.75 9.52
N PRO A 89 -3.46 4.05 9.29
CA PRO A 89 -2.84 4.44 8.02
C PRO A 89 -2.75 3.27 7.01
N THR A 90 -2.67 3.56 5.71
CA THR A 90 -2.61 2.52 4.65
C THR A 90 -1.26 1.82 4.49
N SER A 91 -0.20 2.29 5.15
CA SER A 91 1.07 1.57 5.24
C SER A 91 0.89 0.32 6.11
N PRO A 92 1.22 -0.89 5.62
CA PRO A 92 1.07 -2.12 6.39
C PRO A 92 1.78 -2.08 7.74
N GLU A 93 3.07 -1.72 7.76
CA GLU A 93 3.86 -1.65 8.98
C GLU A 93 3.29 -0.61 9.95
N ALA A 94 2.93 0.58 9.45
CA ALA A 94 2.36 1.61 10.29
C ALA A 94 1.02 1.18 10.91
N TYR A 95 0.15 0.51 10.12
CA TYR A 95 -1.11 -0.04 10.61
C TYR A 95 -0.89 -1.06 11.72
N PHE A 96 -0.08 -2.10 11.48
CA PHE A 96 0.10 -3.19 12.44
C PHE A 96 0.90 -2.79 13.70
N ARG A 97 1.63 -1.68 13.67
CA ARG A 97 2.26 -1.10 14.87
C ARG A 97 1.23 -0.57 15.88
N THR A 98 0.06 -0.11 15.42
CA THR A 98 -0.96 0.50 16.27
C THR A 98 -2.28 -0.25 16.31
N ALA A 99 -2.53 -1.15 15.37
CA ALA A 99 -3.78 -1.88 15.26
C ALA A 99 -3.91 -2.96 16.33
N SER A 100 -5.07 -2.99 17.00
CA SER A 100 -5.52 -4.14 17.77
C SER A 100 -6.19 -5.16 16.86
N GLU A 101 -6.06 -6.44 17.20
CA GLU A 101 -6.78 -7.52 16.52
C GLU A 101 -8.30 -7.26 16.55
N PRO A 102 -9.00 -7.36 15.40
CA PRO A 102 -10.42 -7.10 15.33
C PRO A 102 -11.22 -8.25 15.96
N LEU A 103 -12.34 -7.94 16.61
CA LEU A 103 -13.23 -8.93 17.23
C LEU A 103 -13.84 -9.91 16.22
N ASN A 104 -13.99 -9.46 14.97
CA ASN A 104 -14.47 -10.24 13.84
C ASN A 104 -13.37 -10.30 12.78
N ASP A 105 -13.29 -11.39 12.01
CA ASP A 105 -12.26 -11.61 10.97
C ASP A 105 -10.81 -11.71 11.50
N ALA A 106 -10.62 -12.15 12.74
CA ALA A 106 -9.31 -12.39 13.36
C ALA A 106 -8.37 -13.26 12.50
N ASP A 107 -8.89 -14.34 11.91
CA ASP A 107 -8.12 -15.24 11.04
C ASP A 107 -7.55 -14.52 9.80
N ASN A 108 -8.34 -13.63 9.19
CA ASN A 108 -7.90 -12.84 8.04
C ASN A 108 -6.86 -11.80 8.46
N TRP A 109 -7.09 -11.10 9.57
CA TRP A 109 -6.13 -10.13 10.13
C TRP A 109 -4.78 -10.79 10.46
N LEU A 110 -4.81 -11.96 11.11
CA LEU A 110 -3.62 -12.75 11.41
C LEU A 110 -2.93 -13.23 10.13
N SER A 111 -3.68 -13.70 9.13
CA SER A 111 -3.12 -14.14 7.85
C SER A 111 -2.38 -13.00 7.14
N VAL A 112 -2.98 -11.82 7.07
CA VAL A 112 -2.35 -10.63 6.46
C VAL A 112 -1.09 -10.23 7.23
N LYS A 113 -1.14 -10.24 8.57
CA LYS A 113 0.01 -9.93 9.42
C LYS A 113 1.15 -10.93 9.24
N VAL A 114 0.84 -12.21 9.12
CA VAL A 114 1.85 -13.26 8.89
C VAL A 114 2.49 -13.08 7.52
N ILE A 115 1.72 -12.83 6.47
CA ILE A 115 2.28 -12.63 5.12
C ILE A 115 3.18 -11.39 5.10
N LEU A 116 2.79 -10.30 5.77
CA LEU A 116 3.61 -9.09 5.87
C LEU A 116 4.99 -9.35 6.50
N ILE A 117 5.12 -10.30 7.43
CA ILE A 117 6.43 -10.64 8.04
C ILE A 117 7.40 -11.22 7.00
N PHE A 118 6.89 -11.79 5.91
CA PHE A 118 7.68 -12.38 4.83
C PHE A 118 7.91 -11.42 3.65
N VAL A 119 7.42 -10.18 3.73
CA VAL A 119 7.48 -9.15 2.69
C VAL A 119 8.31 -7.97 3.19
#